data_AF-A0A7S4L7S4-F1
#
_entry.id   AF-A0A7S4L7S4-F1
#
_cell.length_a   1.000
_cell.length_b   1.000
_cell.length_c   1.000
_cell.angle_alpha   90.00
_cell.angle_beta   90.00
_cell.angle_gamma   90.00
#
_symmetry.space_group_name_H-M   'P 1'
#
loop_
_entity.id
_entity.type
_entity.pdbx_description
1 polymer ?
#
loop_
_entity_poly.entity_id
_entity_poly.type
_entity_poly.pdbx_seq_one_letter_code
_entity_poly.pdbx_strand_id
1 'polypeptide(L)'
;MAKGTMWEGYDDEALFQTLDLTKLESAFAETKPKLNEQSNKKEGNIVMKKQKISLLDGKRSQAISIVLSRFRNQKHETLRQAILEVDEEFLNLERVLALKSHCPDNEEIRLCVNYEGDENDLDTPEKFIRCIGAIPSLQSRLSSMFIKMSYKDRYDNILHDIKKVETGVSVVKNSQNLKEILKVLLAIGNYMNGGTARGGAFGFKLSSLKKLGDTKLVNNPKETLLHYLVEVCEEINPKLLAIPEELAILPVAMETEPDQIMLEIREVNASLDIIPSTIAQVEEGDNIKPYLQTFYSSAIVEVKQASQKIEQLNHEFSDLKQVYGANTMNFVEFMECLNVFILGLSKAMGERERKKERERRKVGGKK
;
A
#
# COMPACT_ATOMS: atom_id res chain seq x y z
N MET A 1 1.97 38.47 25.69
CA MET A 1 1.72 38.91 24.30
C MET A 1 2.67 38.18 23.38
N ALA A 2 2.17 37.61 22.29
CA ALA A 2 2.95 36.80 21.35
C ALA A 2 3.85 37.69 20.47
N LYS A 3 4.97 38.16 21.04
CA LYS A 3 5.94 39.03 20.34
C LYS A 3 6.58 38.32 19.15
N GLY A 4 6.73 39.03 18.03
CA GLY A 4 7.28 38.55 16.77
C GLY A 4 6.33 37.71 15.93
N THR A 5 5.04 37.64 16.31
CA THR A 5 4.03 36.87 15.57
C THR A 5 3.05 37.81 14.88
N MET A 6 2.30 37.28 13.91
CA MET A 6 1.18 37.98 13.27
C MET A 6 0.08 38.45 14.24
N TRP A 7 0.10 37.94 15.48
CA TRP A 7 -0.85 38.27 16.54
C TRP A 7 -0.35 39.40 17.45
N GLU A 8 0.90 39.87 17.26
CA GLU A 8 1.43 41.00 18.02
C GLU A 8 0.69 42.28 17.62
N GLY A 9 -0.03 42.88 18.57
CA GLY A 9 -0.85 44.06 18.33
C GLY A 9 -2.20 43.79 17.66
N TYR A 10 -2.62 42.53 17.54
CA TYR A 10 -3.96 42.19 17.10
C TYR A 10 -4.99 42.50 18.20
N ASP A 11 -5.97 43.34 17.86
CA ASP A 11 -7.03 43.81 18.75
C ASP A 11 -8.37 43.18 18.32
N ASP A 12 -8.81 42.17 19.07
CA ASP A 12 -10.05 41.45 18.85
C ASP A 12 -11.29 42.23 19.29
N GLU A 13 -11.17 43.20 20.21
CA GLU A 13 -12.26 44.09 20.62
C GLU A 13 -12.75 44.98 19.47
N ALA A 14 -11.82 45.51 18.66
CA ALA A 14 -12.16 46.27 17.47
C ALA A 14 -12.94 45.41 16.44
N LEU A 15 -12.58 44.12 16.32
CA LEU A 15 -13.27 43.21 15.42
C LEU A 15 -14.66 42.83 15.93
N PHE A 16 -14.82 42.59 17.24
CA PHE A 16 -16.12 42.27 17.84
C PHE A 16 -17.16 43.39 17.65
N GLN A 17 -16.74 44.65 17.61
CA GLN A 17 -17.63 45.79 17.31
C GLN A 17 -18.16 45.80 15.87
N THR A 18 -17.48 45.14 14.95
CA THR A 18 -17.88 45.05 13.54
C THR A 18 -18.64 43.77 13.19
N LEU A 19 -18.59 42.77 14.07
CA LEU A 19 -19.26 41.49 13.87
C LEU A 19 -20.71 41.55 14.34
N ASP A 20 -21.62 40.98 13.55
CA ASP A 20 -23.01 40.75 13.97
C ASP A 20 -23.04 39.53 14.91
N LEU A 21 -22.77 39.79 16.18
CA LEU A 21 -22.74 38.77 17.22
C LEU A 21 -24.13 38.14 17.44
N THR A 22 -25.21 38.87 17.19
CA THR A 22 -26.58 38.32 17.27
C THR A 22 -26.87 37.30 16.17
N LYS A 23 -26.34 37.50 14.97
CA LYS A 23 -26.40 36.51 13.89
C LYS A 23 -25.51 35.31 14.20
N LEU A 24 -24.33 35.53 14.78
CA LEU A 24 -23.44 34.46 15.22
C LEU A 24 -24.13 33.59 16.30
N GLU A 25 -24.68 34.22 17.33
CA GLU A 25 -25.41 33.54 18.41
C GLU A 25 -26.62 32.79 17.88
N SER A 26 -27.44 33.38 17.00
CA SER A 26 -28.62 32.70 16.45
C SER A 26 -28.26 31.56 15.49
N ALA A 27 -27.16 31.66 14.74
CA ALA A 27 -26.71 30.61 13.82
C ALA A 27 -26.10 29.39 14.53
N PHE A 28 -25.49 29.61 15.70
CA PHE A 28 -24.75 28.58 16.44
C PHE A 28 -25.32 28.31 17.84
N ALA A 29 -26.48 28.90 18.19
CA ALA A 29 -27.19 28.58 19.41
C ALA A 29 -27.58 27.11 19.43
N GLU A 30 -27.33 26.47 20.57
CA GLU A 30 -27.69 25.08 20.79
C GLU A 30 -29.22 24.95 20.78
N THR A 31 -29.75 24.46 19.67
CA THR A 31 -31.20 24.30 19.50
C THR A 31 -31.66 23.07 20.28
N LYS A 32 -32.40 23.30 21.37
CA LYS A 32 -33.17 22.22 22.01
C LYS A 32 -34.19 21.69 20.97
N PRO A 33 -34.35 20.37 20.82
CA PRO A 33 -35.26 19.81 19.83
C PRO A 33 -36.69 20.33 20.07
N LYS A 34 -37.33 20.84 19.00
CA LYS A 34 -38.72 21.32 19.05
C LYS A 34 -39.64 20.15 19.36
N LEU A 35 -40.33 20.20 20.50
CA LEU A 35 -41.51 19.37 20.76
C LEU A 35 -42.60 19.81 19.77
N ASN A 36 -42.98 18.92 18.85
CA ASN A 36 -44.14 19.11 17.99
C ASN A 36 -45.41 19.09 18.86
N GLU A 37 -45.89 20.26 19.25
CA GLU A 37 -47.26 20.45 19.72
C GLU A 37 -48.21 20.38 18.52
N GLN A 38 -48.59 19.16 18.12
CA GLN A 38 -49.80 18.93 17.34
C GLN A 38 -50.18 17.44 17.33
N SER A 39 -50.79 16.98 18.43
CA SER A 39 -51.76 15.88 18.39
C SER A 39 -52.68 15.93 19.60
N ASN A 40 -53.96 16.10 19.31
CA ASN A 40 -55.11 16.10 20.20
C ASN A 40 -55.11 14.96 21.24
N LYS A 41 -55.52 15.33 22.47
CA LYS A 41 -56.23 14.54 23.49
C LYS A 41 -56.33 13.03 23.23
N LYS A 42 -55.47 12.26 23.90
CA LYS A 42 -55.86 11.05 24.64
C LYS A 42 -55.04 10.99 25.91
N GLU A 43 -55.73 10.92 27.05
CA GLU A 43 -55.14 10.59 28.35
C GLU A 43 -54.44 9.24 28.23
N GLY A 44 -53.11 9.27 28.27
CA GLY A 44 -52.24 8.11 28.33
C GLY A 44 -50.94 8.59 28.95
N ASN A 45 -50.54 7.95 30.06
CA ASN A 45 -49.35 8.25 30.84
C ASN A 45 -48.18 8.76 29.98
N ILE A 46 -47.91 10.07 30.04
CA ILE A 46 -46.65 10.63 29.55
C ILE A 46 -45.60 10.20 30.58
N VAL A 47 -45.00 9.04 30.36
CA VAL A 47 -43.69 8.74 30.92
C VAL A 47 -42.76 9.80 30.33
N MET A 48 -42.45 10.84 31.11
CA MET A 48 -41.35 11.73 30.79
C MET A 48 -40.12 10.85 30.62
N LYS A 49 -39.69 10.62 29.38
CA LYS A 49 -38.40 9.97 29.12
C LYS A 49 -37.36 10.85 29.79
N LYS A 50 -36.80 10.39 30.92
CA LYS A 50 -35.64 11.00 31.55
C LYS A 50 -34.63 11.34 30.45
N GLN A 51 -34.29 12.61 30.31
CA GLN A 51 -33.21 13.02 29.42
C GLN A 51 -31.94 12.32 29.91
N LYS A 52 -31.36 11.51 29.05
CA LYS A 52 -30.09 10.85 29.37
C LYS A 52 -28.97 11.90 29.40
N ILE A 53 -28.01 11.67 30.27
CA ILE A 53 -26.84 12.50 30.50
C ILE A 53 -25.77 12.10 29.48
N SER A 54 -25.30 13.08 28.71
CA SER A 54 -24.17 12.96 27.78
C SER A 54 -22.96 13.61 28.43
N LEU A 55 -21.86 12.87 28.54
CA LEU A 55 -20.58 13.37 29.07
C LEU A 55 -19.59 13.69 27.94
N LEU A 56 -19.76 13.00 26.81
CA LEU A 56 -18.94 13.21 25.61
C LEU A 56 -19.51 14.34 24.75
N ASP A 57 -18.67 14.96 23.94
CA ASP A 57 -19.14 15.87 22.90
C ASP A 57 -19.94 15.12 21.82
N GLY A 58 -20.82 15.82 21.12
CA GLY A 58 -21.73 15.22 20.16
C GLY A 58 -21.03 14.44 19.03
N LYS A 59 -19.87 14.90 18.55
CA LYS A 59 -19.13 14.19 17.50
C LYS A 59 -18.54 12.90 18.03
N ARG A 60 -17.99 12.92 19.25
CA ARG A 60 -17.42 11.74 19.88
C ARG A 60 -18.48 10.70 20.23
N SER A 61 -19.58 11.14 20.82
CA SER A 61 -20.76 10.29 21.10
C SER A 61 -21.28 9.61 19.82
N GLN A 62 -21.34 10.35 18.71
CA GLN A 62 -21.72 9.79 17.40
C GLN A 62 -20.68 8.78 16.88
N ALA A 63 -19.39 9.05 16.98
CA ALA A 63 -18.33 8.15 16.54
C ALA A 63 -18.37 6.80 17.29
N ILE A 64 -18.55 6.83 18.60
CA ILE A 64 -18.72 5.62 19.43
C ILE A 64 -20.01 4.88 19.06
N SER A 65 -21.11 5.61 18.83
CA SER A 65 -22.37 5.00 18.37
C SER A 65 -22.23 4.27 17.03
N ILE A 66 -21.43 4.82 16.11
CA ILE A 66 -21.10 4.16 14.83
C ILE A 66 -20.33 2.85 15.08
N VAL A 67 -19.37 2.83 16.01
CA VAL A 67 -18.69 1.58 16.40
C VAL A 67 -19.70 0.55 16.91
N LEU A 68 -20.57 0.94 17.85
CA LEU A 68 -21.56 0.05 18.44
C LEU A 68 -22.52 -0.55 17.40
N SER A 69 -22.87 0.21 16.37
CA SER A 69 -23.72 -0.28 15.28
C SER A 69 -23.15 -1.51 14.54
N ARG A 70 -21.81 -1.65 14.47
CA ARG A 70 -21.13 -2.81 13.85
C ARG A 70 -21.31 -4.11 14.65
N PHE A 71 -21.72 -3.97 15.90
CA PHE A 71 -21.96 -5.08 16.82
C PHE A 71 -23.45 -5.40 17.00
N ARG A 72 -24.33 -4.93 16.11
CA ARG A 72 -25.76 -5.35 16.04
C ARG A 72 -26.48 -5.37 17.40
N ASN A 73 -26.24 -4.38 18.25
CA ASN A 73 -26.82 -4.27 19.60
C ASN A 73 -26.45 -5.41 20.58
N GLN A 74 -25.28 -6.03 20.40
CA GLN A 74 -24.72 -6.90 21.43
C GLN A 74 -24.49 -6.14 22.73
N LYS A 75 -24.58 -6.84 23.87
CA LYS A 75 -24.36 -6.24 25.18
C LYS A 75 -22.90 -5.78 25.31
N HIS A 76 -22.68 -4.66 26.00
CA HIS A 76 -21.32 -4.14 26.20
C HIS A 76 -20.44 -5.14 26.94
N GLU A 77 -21.02 -5.91 27.87
CA GLU A 77 -20.33 -6.97 28.63
C GLU A 77 -19.86 -8.10 27.72
N THR A 78 -20.66 -8.47 26.70
CA THR A 78 -20.26 -9.45 25.69
C THR A 78 -19.07 -8.95 24.89
N LEU A 79 -19.05 -7.67 24.51
CA LEU A 79 -17.91 -7.06 23.83
C LEU A 79 -16.66 -7.06 24.70
N ARG A 80 -16.81 -6.65 25.96
CA ARG A 80 -15.73 -6.64 26.95
C ARG A 80 -15.14 -8.03 27.10
N GLN A 81 -15.99 -9.05 27.24
CA GLN A 81 -15.56 -10.43 27.38
C GLN A 81 -14.84 -10.93 26.14
N ALA A 82 -15.37 -10.68 24.95
CA ALA A 82 -14.72 -11.06 23.69
C ALA A 82 -13.31 -10.46 23.54
N ILE A 83 -13.09 -9.21 24.02
CA ILE A 83 -11.77 -8.56 24.00
C ILE A 83 -10.80 -9.22 25.00
N LEU A 84 -11.29 -9.61 26.18
CA LEU A 84 -10.49 -10.29 27.20
C LEU A 84 -10.17 -11.75 26.82
N GLU A 85 -11.08 -12.42 26.12
CA GLU A 85 -10.92 -13.80 25.63
C GLU A 85 -10.20 -13.87 24.29
N VAL A 86 -10.05 -12.74 23.59
CA VAL A 86 -9.46 -12.67 22.24
C VAL A 86 -10.25 -13.52 21.25
N ASP A 87 -11.58 -13.43 21.30
CA ASP A 87 -12.50 -14.16 20.42
C ASP A 87 -12.46 -13.57 19.01
N GLU A 88 -11.67 -14.15 18.11
CA GLU A 88 -11.54 -13.71 16.71
C GLU A 88 -12.79 -13.97 15.86
N GLU A 89 -13.68 -14.90 16.25
CA GLU A 89 -14.93 -15.16 15.53
C GLU A 89 -15.90 -13.99 15.73
N PHE A 90 -15.99 -13.52 16.98
CA PHE A 90 -16.76 -12.33 17.31
C PHE A 90 -16.04 -11.04 16.90
N LEU A 91 -14.74 -10.93 17.15
CA LEU A 91 -13.89 -9.78 16.86
C LEU A 91 -13.13 -9.97 15.54
N ASN A 92 -13.85 -9.97 14.43
CA ASN A 92 -13.21 -9.97 13.11
C ASN A 92 -12.39 -8.68 12.84
N LEU A 93 -11.58 -8.68 11.78
CA LEU A 93 -10.64 -7.60 11.49
C LEU A 93 -11.30 -6.21 11.40
N GLU A 94 -12.48 -6.12 10.78
CA GLU A 94 -13.22 -4.87 10.65
C GLU A 94 -13.69 -4.34 12.02
N ARG A 95 -14.19 -5.24 12.87
CA ARG A 95 -14.64 -4.92 14.22
C ARG A 95 -13.48 -4.47 15.11
N VAL A 96 -12.34 -5.15 15.06
CA VAL A 96 -11.14 -4.73 15.80
C VAL A 96 -10.62 -3.41 15.29
N LEU A 97 -10.61 -3.17 13.97
CA LEU A 97 -10.23 -1.88 13.40
C LEU A 97 -11.15 -0.75 13.89
N ALA A 98 -12.46 -0.98 13.93
CA ALA A 98 -13.43 -0.01 14.43
C ALA A 98 -13.20 0.33 15.90
N LEU A 99 -13.00 -0.68 16.75
CA LEU A 99 -12.69 -0.51 18.17
C LEU A 99 -11.36 0.22 18.36
N LYS A 100 -10.32 -0.13 17.59
CA LYS A 100 -9.01 0.52 17.64
C LYS A 100 -9.08 2.00 17.23
N SER A 101 -9.80 2.30 16.15
CA SER A 101 -9.86 3.65 15.55
C SER A 101 -10.61 4.65 16.41
N HIS A 102 -11.55 4.16 17.22
CA HIS A 102 -12.31 4.98 18.16
C HIS A 102 -12.16 4.47 19.60
N CYS A 103 -11.00 3.89 19.92
CA CYS A 103 -10.68 3.51 21.29
C CYS A 103 -10.82 4.73 22.18
N PRO A 104 -11.50 4.62 23.34
CA PRO A 104 -11.56 5.71 24.30
C PRO A 104 -10.16 6.08 24.80
N ASP A 105 -9.90 7.37 24.97
CA ASP A 105 -8.65 7.82 25.61
C ASP A 105 -8.77 7.78 27.14
N ASN A 106 -7.65 8.01 27.83
CA ASN A 106 -7.61 7.94 29.29
C ASN A 106 -8.50 8.98 29.97
N GLU A 107 -8.69 10.16 29.38
CA GLU A 107 -9.52 11.22 29.95
C GLU A 107 -11.01 10.89 29.77
N GLU A 108 -11.41 10.38 28.60
CA GLU A 108 -12.75 9.88 28.34
C GLU A 108 -13.10 8.71 29.27
N ILE A 109 -12.17 7.76 29.45
CA ILE A 109 -12.36 6.65 30.38
C ILE A 109 -12.53 7.18 31.80
N ARG A 110 -11.67 8.09 32.26
CA ARG A 110 -11.78 8.69 33.60
C ARG A 110 -13.10 9.42 33.79
N LEU A 111 -13.50 10.24 32.82
CA LEU A 111 -14.74 11.02 32.86
C LEU A 111 -15.96 10.09 33.00
N CYS A 112 -16.01 9.04 32.17
CA CYS A 112 -17.13 8.11 32.20
C CYS A 112 -17.09 7.21 33.43
N VAL A 113 -15.94 6.72 33.89
CA VAL A 113 -15.79 5.81 35.04
C VAL A 113 -16.04 6.53 36.38
N ASN A 114 -15.56 7.76 36.54
CA ASN A 114 -15.70 8.53 37.78
C ASN A 114 -17.03 9.27 37.90
N TYR A 115 -17.96 9.08 36.96
CA TYR A 115 -19.30 9.62 37.10
C TYR A 115 -20.02 9.01 38.32
N GLU A 116 -20.36 9.85 39.30
CA GLU A 116 -20.94 9.44 40.60
C GLU A 116 -22.49 9.38 40.60
N GLY A 117 -23.14 9.77 39.50
CA GLY A 117 -24.61 9.70 39.38
C GLY A 117 -25.13 8.30 39.04
N ASP A 118 -26.44 8.20 38.81
CA ASP A 118 -27.07 6.92 38.40
C ASP A 118 -26.60 6.52 37.00
N GLU A 119 -25.99 5.34 36.89
CA GLU A 119 -25.54 4.80 35.61
C GLU A 119 -26.69 4.67 34.61
N ASN A 120 -27.93 4.44 35.07
CA ASN A 120 -29.09 4.37 34.18
C ASN A 120 -29.37 5.69 33.46
N ASP A 121 -28.96 6.81 34.04
CA ASP A 121 -29.14 8.13 33.46
C ASP A 121 -28.11 8.42 32.35
N LEU A 122 -26.99 7.68 32.24
CA LEU A 122 -26.02 7.84 31.16
C LEU A 122 -26.54 7.34 29.80
N ASP A 123 -26.06 7.98 28.73
CA ASP A 123 -26.27 7.48 27.38
C ASP A 123 -25.38 6.27 27.01
N THR A 124 -25.72 5.65 25.90
CA THR A 124 -25.16 4.36 25.45
C THR A 124 -23.65 4.44 25.22
N PRO A 125 -23.09 5.50 24.60
CA PRO A 125 -21.65 5.66 24.45
C PRO A 125 -20.89 5.68 25.78
N GLU A 126 -21.37 6.45 26.76
CA GLU A 126 -20.73 6.54 28.08
C GLU A 126 -20.77 5.20 28.81
N LYS A 127 -21.90 4.48 28.76
CA LYS A 127 -22.03 3.12 29.30
C LYS A 127 -21.05 2.15 28.64
N PHE A 128 -20.87 2.28 27.33
CA PHE A 128 -19.91 1.48 26.59
C PHE A 128 -18.48 1.76 27.05
N ILE A 129 -18.08 3.04 27.12
CA ILE A 129 -16.75 3.45 27.59
C ILE A 129 -16.49 2.95 29.02
N ARG A 130 -17.46 3.08 29.94
CA ARG A 130 -17.34 2.51 31.30
C ARG A 130 -17.05 1.02 31.30
N CYS A 131 -17.76 0.27 30.44
CA CYS A 131 -17.63 -1.18 30.38
C CYS A 131 -16.25 -1.62 29.85
N ILE A 132 -15.80 -1.05 28.73
CA ILE A 132 -14.52 -1.47 28.12
C ILE A 132 -13.31 -0.76 28.72
N GLY A 133 -13.47 0.42 29.32
CA GLY A 133 -12.37 1.19 29.92
C GLY A 133 -11.73 0.52 31.13
N ALA A 134 -12.43 -0.44 31.75
CA ALA A 134 -11.88 -1.29 32.81
C ALA A 134 -10.93 -2.39 32.28
N ILE A 135 -10.79 -2.56 30.96
CA ILE A 135 -9.87 -3.54 30.37
C ILE A 135 -8.43 -3.01 30.49
N PRO A 136 -7.51 -3.78 31.12
CA PRO A 136 -6.10 -3.40 31.20
C PRO A 136 -5.48 -3.20 29.82
N SER A 137 -4.81 -2.05 29.66
CA SER A 137 -4.07 -1.68 28.45
C SER A 137 -4.87 -1.79 27.15
N LEU A 138 -6.17 -1.48 27.20
CA LEU A 138 -7.14 -1.60 26.10
C LEU A 138 -6.60 -1.17 24.72
N GLN A 139 -6.01 0.03 24.63
CA GLN A 139 -5.56 0.57 23.35
C GLN A 139 -4.41 -0.25 22.74
N SER A 140 -3.45 -0.68 23.56
CA SER A 140 -2.33 -1.54 23.12
C SER A 140 -2.81 -2.95 22.76
N ARG A 141 -3.81 -3.47 23.50
CA ARG A 141 -4.49 -4.74 23.23
C ARG A 141 -5.15 -4.74 21.87
N LEU A 142 -6.03 -3.76 21.60
CA LEU A 142 -6.73 -3.64 20.32
C LEU A 142 -5.75 -3.42 19.15
N SER A 143 -4.69 -2.64 19.38
CA SER A 143 -3.64 -2.43 18.38
C SER A 143 -2.90 -3.72 18.05
N SER A 144 -2.51 -4.49 19.06
CA SER A 144 -1.76 -5.75 18.89
C SER A 144 -2.61 -6.85 18.26
N MET A 145 -3.90 -6.93 18.63
CA MET A 145 -4.87 -7.82 17.96
C MET A 145 -4.98 -7.47 16.47
N PHE A 146 -5.18 -6.18 16.15
CA PHE A 146 -5.27 -5.75 14.76
C PHE A 146 -4.01 -6.10 13.95
N ILE A 147 -2.82 -5.88 14.52
CA ILE A 147 -1.55 -6.23 13.87
C ILE A 147 -1.50 -7.72 13.58
N LYS A 148 -1.75 -8.57 14.57
CA LYS A 148 -1.73 -10.02 14.38
C LYS A 148 -2.72 -10.48 13.30
N MET A 149 -3.94 -9.94 13.33
CA MET A 149 -5.00 -10.33 12.39
C MET A 149 -4.74 -9.86 10.95
N SER A 150 -4.08 -8.72 10.76
CA SER A 150 -3.74 -8.19 9.42
C SER A 150 -2.37 -8.62 8.90
N TYR A 151 -1.54 -9.21 9.76
CA TYR A 151 -0.14 -9.52 9.44
C TYR A 151 0.00 -10.47 8.27
N LYS A 152 -0.79 -11.56 8.23
CA LYS A 152 -0.63 -12.62 7.22
C LYS A 152 -0.78 -12.07 5.81
N ASP A 153 -1.84 -11.30 5.56
CA ASP A 153 -2.10 -10.70 4.25
C ASP A 153 -0.99 -9.72 3.86
N ARG A 154 -0.55 -8.87 4.80
CA ARG A 154 0.56 -7.92 4.57
C ARG A 154 1.86 -8.64 4.25
N TYR A 155 2.19 -9.69 5.00
CA TYR A 155 3.41 -10.47 4.81
C TYR A 155 3.39 -11.25 3.50
N ASP A 156 2.24 -11.85 3.13
CA ASP A 156 2.10 -12.56 1.86
C ASP A 156 2.26 -11.64 0.65
N ASN A 157 1.71 -10.43 0.73
CA ASN A 157 1.89 -9.41 -0.32
C ASN A 157 3.36 -9.02 -0.46
N ILE A 158 4.07 -8.80 0.65
CA ILE A 158 5.52 -8.55 0.63
C ILE A 158 6.27 -9.70 -0.04
N LEU A 159 5.98 -10.96 0.33
CA LEU A 159 6.65 -12.11 -0.28
C LEU A 159 6.35 -12.25 -1.77
N HIS A 160 5.12 -11.96 -2.18
CA HIS A 160 4.72 -11.95 -3.58
C HIS A 160 5.52 -10.91 -4.38
N ASP A 161 5.63 -9.70 -3.86
CA ASP A 161 6.35 -8.62 -4.52
C ASP A 161 7.86 -8.85 -4.54
N ILE A 162 8.45 -9.38 -3.47
CA ILE A 162 9.85 -9.86 -3.48
C ILE A 162 10.03 -10.88 -4.60
N LYS A 163 9.07 -11.80 -4.78
CA LYS A 163 9.18 -12.83 -5.82
C LYS A 163 9.11 -12.26 -7.23
N LYS A 164 8.28 -11.24 -7.48
CA LYS A 164 8.22 -10.52 -8.76
C LYS A 164 9.58 -9.91 -9.10
N VAL A 165 10.15 -9.13 -8.17
CA VAL A 165 11.45 -8.48 -8.36
C VAL A 165 12.56 -9.52 -8.53
N GLU A 166 12.59 -10.56 -7.68
CA GLU A 166 13.59 -11.63 -7.72
C GLU A 166 13.60 -12.32 -9.09
N THR A 167 12.42 -12.62 -9.61
CA THR A 167 12.27 -13.27 -10.92
C THR A 167 12.73 -12.33 -12.03
N GLY A 168 12.34 -11.04 -11.99
CA GLY A 168 12.78 -10.02 -12.95
C GLY A 168 14.29 -9.85 -13.00
N VAL A 169 14.96 -9.71 -11.85
CA VAL A 169 16.42 -9.63 -11.77
C VAL A 169 17.07 -10.92 -12.30
N SER A 170 16.56 -12.07 -11.88
CA SER A 170 17.12 -13.38 -12.25
C SER A 170 17.07 -13.64 -13.76
N VAL A 171 15.93 -13.38 -14.42
CA VAL A 171 15.82 -13.64 -15.87
C VAL A 171 16.78 -12.76 -16.68
N VAL A 172 16.95 -11.49 -16.30
CA VAL A 172 17.89 -10.58 -16.98
C VAL A 172 19.33 -11.02 -16.73
N LYS A 173 19.69 -11.28 -15.47
CA LYS A 173 21.04 -11.70 -15.06
C LYS A 173 21.48 -12.97 -15.78
N ASN A 174 20.56 -13.92 -15.95
CA ASN A 174 20.86 -15.26 -16.46
C ASN A 174 20.62 -15.43 -17.97
N SER A 175 19.93 -14.51 -18.65
CA SER A 175 19.71 -14.61 -20.09
C SER A 175 21.01 -14.42 -20.87
N GLN A 176 21.54 -15.53 -21.40
CA GLN A 176 22.70 -15.51 -22.30
C GLN A 176 22.33 -14.99 -23.69
N ASN A 177 21.10 -15.26 -24.13
CA ASN A 177 20.60 -14.76 -25.41
C ASN A 177 20.57 -13.23 -25.41
N LEU A 178 20.10 -12.59 -24.32
CA LEU A 178 20.13 -11.13 -24.18
C LEU A 178 21.55 -10.60 -24.30
N LYS A 179 22.52 -11.18 -23.60
CA LYS A 179 23.93 -10.75 -23.66
C LYS A 179 24.49 -10.86 -25.08
N GLU A 180 24.16 -11.91 -25.80
CA GLU A 180 24.66 -12.13 -27.16
C GLU A 180 24.01 -11.19 -28.17
N ILE A 181 22.69 -10.96 -28.10
CA ILE A 181 22.03 -9.96 -28.95
C ILE A 181 22.60 -8.55 -28.72
N LEU A 182 22.92 -8.19 -27.47
CA LEU A 182 23.52 -6.88 -27.19
C LEU A 182 24.92 -6.73 -27.83
N LYS A 183 25.69 -7.82 -27.96
CA LYS A 183 26.96 -7.81 -28.71
C LYS A 183 26.73 -7.65 -30.21
N VAL A 184 25.73 -8.34 -30.78
CA VAL A 184 25.35 -8.19 -32.19
C VAL A 184 24.96 -6.73 -32.47
N LEU A 185 24.15 -6.14 -31.59
CA LEU A 185 23.78 -4.72 -31.66
C LEU A 185 24.98 -3.78 -31.59
N LEU A 186 25.94 -4.05 -30.70
CA LEU A 186 27.18 -3.27 -30.63
C LEU A 186 27.98 -3.36 -31.94
N ALA A 187 28.10 -4.55 -32.52
CA ALA A 187 28.81 -4.76 -33.78
C ALA A 187 28.13 -4.02 -34.94
N ILE A 188 26.80 -4.14 -35.07
CA ILE A 188 26.01 -3.43 -36.07
C ILE A 188 26.17 -1.91 -35.89
N GLY A 189 26.03 -1.41 -34.65
CA GLY A 189 26.18 0.00 -34.33
C GLY A 189 27.58 0.54 -34.66
N ASN A 190 28.64 -0.21 -34.34
CA ASN A 190 30.01 0.17 -34.66
C ASN A 190 30.26 0.23 -36.16
N TYR A 191 29.72 -0.70 -36.93
CA TYR A 191 29.82 -0.69 -38.39
C TYR A 191 29.07 0.50 -38.99
N MET A 192 27.80 0.71 -38.58
CA MET A 192 26.97 1.82 -39.08
C MET A 192 27.55 3.20 -38.77
N ASN A 193 28.25 3.35 -37.65
CA ASN A 193 28.85 4.61 -37.22
C ASN A 193 30.35 4.72 -37.55
N GLY A 194 30.87 3.83 -38.39
CA GLY A 194 32.28 3.85 -38.83
C GLY A 194 32.67 5.21 -39.42
N GLY A 195 33.82 5.74 -39.00
CA GLY A 195 34.30 7.06 -39.43
C GLY A 195 33.64 8.25 -38.71
N THR A 196 32.74 8.02 -37.75
CA THR A 196 32.19 9.06 -36.87
C THR A 196 32.72 8.92 -35.45
N ALA A 197 32.54 9.93 -34.61
CA ALA A 197 32.86 9.88 -33.17
C ALA A 197 32.05 8.82 -32.39
N ARG A 198 31.03 8.20 -33.02
CA ARG A 198 30.20 7.13 -32.41
C ARG A 198 30.59 5.72 -32.87
N GLY A 199 31.55 5.59 -33.77
CA GLY A 199 32.11 4.29 -34.18
C GLY A 199 33.18 3.80 -33.20
N GLY A 200 33.45 2.49 -33.21
CA GLY A 200 34.50 1.88 -32.36
C GLY A 200 34.20 1.94 -30.85
N ALA A 201 32.92 1.99 -30.47
CA ALA A 201 32.50 1.98 -29.09
C ALA A 201 32.71 0.60 -28.44
N PHE A 202 33.01 0.61 -27.14
CA PHE A 202 33.12 -0.61 -26.31
C PHE A 202 31.78 -1.03 -25.68
N GLY A 203 30.76 -0.17 -25.79
CA GLY A 203 29.43 -0.39 -25.25
C GLY A 203 28.51 0.79 -25.56
N PHE A 204 27.24 0.68 -25.17
CA PHE A 204 26.25 1.74 -25.34
C PHE A 204 25.37 1.85 -24.09
N LYS A 205 24.75 3.01 -23.90
CA LYS A 205 23.80 3.21 -22.80
C LYS A 205 22.57 2.34 -23.01
N LEU A 206 22.08 1.69 -21.96
CA LEU A 206 20.90 0.81 -22.02
C LEU A 206 19.66 1.51 -22.62
N SER A 207 19.50 2.81 -22.36
CA SER A 207 18.42 3.63 -22.93
C SER A 207 18.45 3.77 -24.45
N SER A 208 19.56 3.48 -25.13
CA SER A 208 19.64 3.43 -26.59
C SER A 208 18.77 2.33 -27.18
N LEU A 209 18.47 1.26 -26.43
CA LEU A 209 17.62 0.17 -26.90
C LEU A 209 16.22 0.65 -27.29
N LYS A 210 15.69 1.68 -26.60
CA LYS A 210 14.38 2.27 -26.91
C LYS A 210 14.31 2.89 -28.31
N LYS A 211 15.45 3.24 -28.91
CA LYS A 211 15.53 3.97 -30.19
C LYS A 211 15.71 3.07 -31.41
N LEU A 212 15.88 1.77 -31.21
CA LEU A 212 16.13 0.82 -32.30
C LEU A 212 14.91 0.70 -33.24
N GLY A 213 13.70 0.84 -32.68
CA GLY A 213 12.45 0.87 -33.45
C GLY A 213 12.29 2.12 -34.33
N ASP A 214 13.01 3.21 -34.05
CA ASP A 214 12.88 4.47 -34.79
C ASP A 214 13.84 4.55 -35.99
N THR A 215 14.87 3.70 -36.01
CA THR A 215 15.90 3.71 -37.04
C THR A 215 15.42 2.92 -38.25
N LYS A 216 14.93 3.62 -39.28
CA LYS A 216 14.37 3.01 -40.50
C LYS A 216 15.45 2.55 -41.48
N LEU A 217 15.17 1.48 -42.21
CA LEU A 217 16.00 1.04 -43.33
C LEU A 217 15.85 1.99 -44.52
N VAL A 218 16.97 2.32 -45.19
CA VAL A 218 16.99 3.23 -46.34
C VAL A 218 16.26 2.63 -47.55
N ASN A 219 16.48 1.34 -47.82
CA ASN A 219 15.89 0.60 -48.93
C ASN A 219 14.44 0.15 -48.65
N ASN A 220 13.99 0.17 -47.39
CA ASN A 220 12.61 -0.15 -47.02
C ASN A 220 12.18 0.63 -45.77
N PRO A 221 11.59 1.83 -45.93
CA PRO A 221 11.21 2.70 -44.81
C PRO A 221 10.11 2.13 -43.88
N LYS A 222 9.49 0.99 -44.25
CA LYS A 222 8.53 0.26 -43.41
C LYS A 222 9.22 -0.68 -42.41
N GLU A 223 10.48 -1.01 -42.63
CA GLU A 223 11.30 -1.85 -41.76
C GLU A 223 12.29 -0.98 -40.99
N THR A 224 12.71 -1.48 -39.83
CA THR A 224 13.54 -0.78 -38.85
C THR A 224 14.78 -1.59 -38.50
N LEU A 225 15.72 -1.01 -37.76
CA LEU A 225 16.92 -1.71 -37.31
C LEU A 225 16.59 -2.98 -36.51
N LEU A 226 15.44 -3.02 -35.83
CA LEU A 226 14.95 -4.24 -35.18
C LEU A 226 14.61 -5.36 -36.19
N HIS A 227 14.05 -5.02 -37.34
CA HIS A 227 13.78 -6.02 -38.40
C HIS A 227 15.07 -6.62 -38.95
N TYR A 228 16.07 -5.76 -39.18
CA TYR A 228 17.39 -6.20 -39.60
C TYR A 228 18.09 -7.04 -38.52
N LEU A 229 17.95 -6.66 -37.24
CA LEU A 229 18.49 -7.44 -36.13
C LEU A 229 17.87 -8.85 -36.07
N VAL A 230 16.55 -8.97 -36.27
CA VAL A 230 15.87 -10.27 -36.31
C VAL A 230 16.46 -11.15 -37.42
N GLU A 231 16.65 -10.58 -38.61
CA GLU A 231 17.26 -11.28 -39.75
C GLU A 231 18.67 -11.78 -39.42
N VAL A 232 19.54 -10.90 -38.91
CA VAL A 232 20.90 -11.27 -38.51
C VAL A 232 20.90 -12.33 -37.42
N CYS A 233 19.99 -12.24 -36.44
CA CYS A 233 19.89 -13.25 -35.38
C CYS A 233 19.43 -14.61 -35.90
N GLU A 234 18.50 -14.66 -36.86
CA GLU A 234 18.12 -15.94 -37.51
C GLU A 234 19.29 -16.58 -38.24
N GLU A 235 20.15 -15.78 -38.88
CA GLU A 235 21.31 -16.29 -39.61
C GLU A 235 22.44 -16.77 -38.69
N ILE A 236 22.70 -16.04 -37.60
CA ILE A 236 23.77 -16.37 -36.65
C ILE A 236 23.35 -17.54 -35.75
N ASN A 237 22.21 -17.40 -35.07
CA ASN A 237 21.69 -18.38 -34.13
C ASN A 237 20.20 -18.09 -33.82
N PRO A 238 19.25 -18.83 -34.42
CA PRO A 238 17.82 -18.60 -34.20
C PRO A 238 17.37 -18.63 -32.73
N LYS A 239 18.11 -19.31 -31.83
CA LYS A 239 17.79 -19.36 -30.40
C LYS A 239 17.83 -17.98 -29.74
N LEU A 240 18.58 -17.04 -30.30
CA LEU A 240 18.63 -15.66 -29.82
C LEU A 240 17.25 -14.99 -29.81
N LEU A 241 16.33 -15.45 -30.67
CA LEU A 241 14.98 -14.89 -30.78
C LEU A 241 14.00 -15.45 -29.73
N ALA A 242 14.46 -16.28 -28.80
CA ALA A 242 13.65 -16.75 -27.66
C ALA A 242 13.54 -15.71 -26.52
N ILE A 243 14.32 -14.62 -26.58
CA ILE A 243 14.37 -13.56 -25.54
C ILE A 243 12.99 -13.03 -25.14
N PRO A 244 12.03 -12.80 -26.05
CA PRO A 244 10.71 -12.34 -25.64
C PRO A 244 9.98 -13.26 -24.67
N GLU A 245 10.19 -14.57 -24.80
CA GLU A 245 9.61 -15.56 -23.91
C GLU A 245 10.41 -15.62 -22.60
N GLU A 246 11.75 -15.56 -22.66
CA GLU A 246 12.63 -15.55 -21.48
C GLU A 246 12.36 -14.38 -20.53
N LEU A 247 12.03 -13.22 -21.10
CA LEU A 247 11.86 -11.96 -20.36
C LEU A 247 10.39 -11.51 -20.29
N ALA A 248 9.44 -12.42 -20.53
CA ALA A 248 8.01 -12.12 -20.50
C ALA A 248 7.51 -11.61 -19.12
N ILE A 249 8.28 -11.86 -18.05
CA ILE A 249 7.95 -11.40 -16.69
C ILE A 249 8.19 -9.90 -16.46
N LEU A 250 8.97 -9.22 -17.33
CA LEU A 250 9.39 -7.84 -17.08
C LEU A 250 8.23 -6.85 -16.83
N PRO A 251 7.11 -6.87 -17.59
CA PRO A 251 5.97 -5.99 -17.31
C PRO A 251 5.43 -6.13 -15.89
N VAL A 252 5.33 -7.36 -15.39
CA VAL A 252 4.84 -7.66 -14.04
C VAL A 252 5.87 -7.30 -12.98
N ALA A 253 7.16 -7.56 -13.25
CA ALA A 253 8.22 -7.23 -12.31
C ALA A 253 8.28 -5.73 -12.00
N MET A 254 7.95 -4.87 -12.98
CA MET A 254 7.99 -3.41 -12.85
C MET A 254 6.79 -2.80 -12.11
N GLU A 255 5.78 -3.57 -11.74
CA GLU A 255 4.60 -3.06 -11.00
C GLU A 255 4.96 -2.59 -9.58
N THR A 256 6.05 -3.13 -9.01
CA THR A 256 6.50 -2.82 -7.65
C THR A 256 7.99 -2.49 -7.64
N GLU A 257 8.37 -1.46 -6.88
CA GLU A 257 9.78 -1.09 -6.69
C GLU A 257 10.39 -1.75 -5.46
N PRO A 258 11.68 -2.17 -5.50
CA PRO A 258 12.37 -2.74 -4.34
C PRO A 258 12.38 -1.82 -3.11
N ASP A 259 12.48 -0.51 -3.31
CA ASP A 259 12.47 0.48 -2.23
C ASP A 259 11.10 0.56 -1.54
N GLN A 260 10.01 0.39 -2.29
CA GLN A 260 8.65 0.34 -1.74
C GLN A 260 8.46 -0.92 -0.88
N ILE A 261 8.96 -2.07 -1.33
CA ILE A 261 8.94 -3.32 -0.54
C ILE A 261 9.72 -3.14 0.77
N MET A 262 10.89 -2.50 0.73
CA MET A 262 11.66 -2.21 1.94
C MET A 262 10.91 -1.30 2.92
N LEU A 263 10.19 -0.30 2.40
CA LEU A 263 9.35 0.57 3.23
C LEU A 263 8.24 -0.22 3.92
N GLU A 264 7.53 -1.06 3.19
CA GLU A 264 6.45 -1.90 3.74
C GLU A 264 6.95 -2.87 4.81
N ILE A 265 8.11 -3.51 4.59
CA ILE A 265 8.76 -4.37 5.59
C ILE A 265 9.07 -3.57 6.86
N ARG A 266 9.60 -2.34 6.73
CA ARG A 266 9.89 -1.47 7.89
C ARG A 266 8.62 -1.09 8.65
N GLU A 267 7.53 -0.78 7.94
CA GLU A 267 6.24 -0.48 8.56
C GLU A 267 5.66 -1.68 9.30
N VAL A 268 5.74 -2.89 8.71
CA VAL A 268 5.35 -4.12 9.39
C VAL A 268 6.21 -4.33 10.64
N ASN A 269 7.54 -4.23 10.51
CA ASN A 269 8.45 -4.41 11.64
C ASN A 269 8.18 -3.41 12.78
N ALA A 270 8.03 -2.12 12.46
CA ALA A 270 7.72 -1.09 13.43
C ALA A 270 6.36 -1.33 14.12
N SER A 271 5.39 -1.89 13.39
CA SER A 271 4.11 -2.27 14.00
C SER A 271 4.26 -3.41 15.00
N LEU A 272 5.15 -4.37 14.77
CA LEU A 272 5.41 -5.48 15.70
C LEU A 272 6.09 -5.02 16.99
N ASP A 273 6.85 -3.92 16.98
CA ASP A 273 7.61 -3.42 18.14
C ASP A 273 6.72 -3.06 19.34
N ILE A 274 5.41 -2.83 19.14
CA ILE A 274 4.49 -2.55 20.25
C ILE A 274 4.12 -3.80 21.05
N ILE A 275 4.21 -4.99 20.43
CA ILE A 275 3.69 -6.24 20.99
C ILE A 275 4.41 -6.65 22.29
N PRO A 276 5.75 -6.59 22.39
CA PRO A 276 6.45 -6.85 23.65
C PRO A 276 5.97 -5.97 24.81
N SER A 277 5.70 -4.69 24.55
CA SER A 277 5.17 -3.77 25.56
C SER A 277 3.76 -4.17 25.99
N THR A 278 2.88 -4.55 25.04
CA THR A 278 1.54 -5.05 25.35
C THR A 278 1.59 -6.29 26.25
N ILE A 279 2.46 -7.25 25.90
CA ILE A 279 2.69 -8.49 26.66
C ILE A 279 3.17 -8.21 28.09
N ALA A 280 4.03 -7.19 28.27
CA ALA A 280 4.60 -6.85 29.56
C ALA A 280 3.62 -6.09 30.49
N GLN A 281 2.59 -5.45 29.94
CA GLN A 281 1.63 -4.66 30.70
C GLN A 281 0.43 -5.45 31.23
N VAL A 282 0.24 -6.69 30.79
CA VAL A 282 -0.89 -7.55 31.21
C VAL A 282 -0.48 -8.55 32.28
N GLU A 283 -1.44 -8.95 33.11
CA GLU A 283 -1.23 -9.91 34.20
C GLU A 283 -0.91 -11.31 33.70
N GLU A 284 -0.31 -12.12 34.58
CA GLU A 284 -0.07 -13.53 34.31
C GLU A 284 -1.41 -14.29 34.24
N GLY A 285 -1.67 -14.99 33.13
CA GLY A 285 -2.93 -15.68 32.87
C GLY A 285 -3.89 -14.94 31.93
N ASP A 286 -3.57 -13.72 31.49
CA ASP A 286 -4.36 -13.02 30.46
C ASP A 286 -4.21 -13.72 29.09
N ASN A 287 -5.34 -14.00 28.43
CA ASN A 287 -5.39 -14.72 27.16
C ASN A 287 -4.62 -14.02 26.03
N ILE A 288 -4.44 -12.69 26.10
CA ILE A 288 -3.68 -11.99 25.06
C ILE A 288 -2.21 -12.34 25.04
N LYS A 289 -1.66 -12.77 26.18
CA LYS A 289 -0.25 -13.10 26.32
C LYS A 289 0.17 -14.28 25.42
N PRO A 290 -0.40 -15.50 25.57
CA PRO A 290 -0.07 -16.62 24.68
C PRO A 290 -0.48 -16.37 23.23
N TYR A 291 -1.58 -15.63 23.02
CA TYR A 291 -2.07 -15.24 21.70
C TYR A 291 -1.06 -14.40 20.90
N LEU A 292 -0.43 -13.41 21.55
CA LEU A 292 0.57 -12.55 20.92
C LEU A 292 1.98 -13.16 20.93
N GLN A 293 2.38 -13.86 21.98
CA GLN A 293 3.76 -14.31 22.16
C GLN A 293 4.19 -15.33 21.09
N THR A 294 3.31 -16.29 20.78
CA THR A 294 3.55 -17.29 19.71
C THR A 294 3.67 -16.60 18.35
N PHE A 295 2.75 -15.67 18.08
CA PHE A 295 2.74 -14.88 16.85
C PHE A 295 4.01 -14.04 16.70
N TYR A 296 4.33 -13.23 17.71
CA TYR A 296 5.47 -12.32 17.70
C TYR A 296 6.78 -13.07 17.44
N SER A 297 6.97 -14.22 18.10
CA SER A 297 8.18 -15.04 17.94
C SER A 297 8.39 -15.53 16.50
N SER A 298 7.31 -15.86 15.77
CA SER A 298 7.39 -16.22 14.35
C SER A 298 7.57 -14.99 13.47
N ALA A 299 6.75 -13.96 13.70
CA ALA A 299 6.66 -12.78 12.85
C ALA A 299 7.98 -12.00 12.77
N ILE A 300 8.70 -11.84 13.88
CA ILE A 300 10.00 -11.14 13.85
C ILE A 300 11.06 -11.88 13.03
N VAL A 301 11.01 -13.22 13.01
CA VAL A 301 11.95 -14.04 12.23
C VAL A 301 11.61 -13.93 10.75
N GLU A 302 10.33 -14.06 10.41
CA GLU A 302 9.81 -13.92 9.05
C GLU A 302 10.11 -12.55 8.44
N VAL A 303 9.79 -11.46 9.15
CA VAL A 303 10.06 -10.09 8.71
C VAL A 303 11.57 -9.86 8.52
N LYS A 304 12.40 -10.40 9.43
CA LYS A 304 13.86 -10.33 9.29
C LYS A 304 14.35 -11.08 8.04
N GLN A 305 13.82 -12.26 7.76
CA GLN A 305 14.16 -13.03 6.56
C GLN A 305 13.73 -12.28 5.29
N ALA A 306 12.54 -11.69 5.27
CA ALA A 306 12.08 -10.86 4.15
C ALA A 306 12.99 -9.64 3.94
N SER A 307 13.38 -8.95 5.01
CA SER A 307 14.33 -7.81 4.96
C SER A 307 15.68 -8.22 4.37
N GLN A 308 16.25 -9.33 4.85
CA GLN A 308 17.52 -9.85 4.32
C GLN A 308 17.41 -10.24 2.84
N LYS A 309 16.29 -10.82 2.44
CA LYS A 309 16.06 -11.22 1.05
C LYS A 309 15.98 -10.02 0.11
N ILE A 310 15.26 -8.96 0.48
CA ILE A 310 15.17 -7.75 -0.35
C ILE A 310 16.49 -6.96 -0.37
N GLU A 311 17.24 -6.93 0.72
CA GLU A 311 18.59 -6.35 0.78
C GLU A 311 19.56 -7.08 -0.16
N GLN A 312 19.60 -8.41 -0.10
CA GLN A 312 20.38 -9.22 -1.03
C GLN A 312 19.98 -8.95 -2.47
N LEU A 313 18.68 -8.90 -2.76
CA LEU A 313 18.18 -8.65 -4.10
C LEU A 313 18.56 -7.25 -4.62
N ASN A 314 18.59 -6.24 -3.75
CA ASN A 314 19.09 -4.91 -4.08
C ASN A 314 20.58 -4.91 -4.41
N HIS A 315 21.39 -5.69 -3.68
CA HIS A 315 22.80 -5.88 -4.03
C HIS A 315 22.95 -6.56 -5.41
N GLU A 316 22.21 -7.64 -5.66
CA GLU A 316 22.23 -8.32 -6.95
C GLU A 316 21.77 -7.43 -8.11
N PHE A 317 20.77 -6.58 -7.88
CA PHE A 317 20.34 -5.60 -8.87
C PHE A 317 21.38 -4.49 -9.08
N SER A 318 22.07 -4.05 -8.03
CA SER A 318 23.18 -3.09 -8.14
C SER A 318 24.32 -3.63 -9.01
N ASP A 319 24.72 -4.89 -8.78
CA ASP A 319 25.72 -5.58 -9.62
C ASP A 319 25.25 -5.68 -11.07
N LEU A 320 23.96 -6.00 -11.28
CA LEU A 320 23.36 -6.06 -12.60
C LEU A 320 23.40 -4.69 -13.30
N LYS A 321 23.09 -3.59 -12.60
CA LYS A 321 23.22 -2.24 -13.15
C LYS A 321 24.65 -1.94 -13.57
N GLN A 322 25.64 -2.37 -12.79
CA GLN A 322 27.05 -2.20 -13.13
C GLN A 322 27.42 -2.96 -14.42
N VAL A 323 26.99 -4.22 -14.56
CA VAL A 323 27.23 -5.03 -15.76
C VAL A 323 26.67 -4.36 -17.03
N TYR A 324 25.53 -3.69 -16.93
CA TYR A 324 24.87 -3.03 -18.06
C TYR A 324 25.20 -1.52 -18.18
N GLY A 325 26.11 -0.99 -17.35
CA GLY A 325 26.50 0.42 -17.37
C GLY A 325 25.35 1.38 -17.03
N ALA A 326 24.41 0.94 -16.19
CA ALA A 326 23.14 1.60 -15.88
C ALA A 326 23.03 2.05 -14.41
N ASN A 327 24.14 2.38 -13.75
CA ASN A 327 24.22 2.64 -12.30
C ASN A 327 23.22 3.68 -11.78
N THR A 328 22.89 4.68 -12.59
CA THR A 328 21.98 5.78 -12.23
C THR A 328 20.49 5.43 -12.39
N MET A 329 20.16 4.31 -13.04
CA MET A 329 18.76 3.92 -13.26
C MET A 329 18.17 3.32 -11.98
N ASN A 330 16.89 3.61 -11.75
CA ASN A 330 16.09 2.85 -10.80
C ASN A 330 15.64 1.51 -11.42
N PHE A 331 14.95 0.70 -10.63
CA PHE A 331 14.49 -0.62 -11.06
C PHE A 331 13.57 -0.58 -12.28
N VAL A 332 12.54 0.27 -12.23
CA VAL A 332 11.53 0.40 -13.30
C VAL A 332 12.17 0.91 -14.58
N GLU A 333 12.98 1.97 -14.52
CA GLU A 333 13.66 2.53 -15.69
C GLU A 333 14.56 1.51 -16.41
N PHE A 334 15.28 0.70 -15.63
CA PHE A 334 16.16 -0.35 -16.15
C PHE A 334 15.36 -1.42 -16.88
N MET A 335 14.34 -1.97 -16.21
CA MET A 335 13.50 -3.03 -16.76
C MET A 335 12.70 -2.53 -17.97
N GLU A 336 12.27 -1.26 -17.96
CA GLU A 336 11.49 -0.65 -19.04
C GLU A 336 12.33 -0.48 -20.31
N CYS A 337 13.63 -0.21 -20.20
CA CYS A 337 14.52 -0.20 -21.36
C CYS A 337 14.56 -1.57 -22.07
N LEU A 338 14.61 -2.64 -21.29
CA LEU A 338 14.61 -4.01 -21.82
C LEU A 338 13.23 -4.38 -22.36
N ASN A 339 12.16 -4.03 -21.64
CA ASN A 339 10.78 -4.34 -22.03
C ASN A 339 10.42 -3.69 -23.38
N VAL A 340 10.71 -2.39 -23.56
CA VAL A 340 10.49 -1.70 -24.85
C VAL A 340 11.23 -2.40 -26.00
N PHE A 341 12.48 -2.81 -25.75
CA PHE A 341 13.27 -3.53 -26.73
C PHE A 341 12.64 -4.87 -27.11
N ILE A 342 12.25 -5.66 -26.11
CA ILE A 342 11.64 -6.98 -26.30
C ILE A 342 10.32 -6.87 -27.06
N LEU A 343 9.45 -5.93 -26.69
CA LEU A 343 8.18 -5.70 -27.39
C LEU A 343 8.42 -5.28 -28.85
N GLY A 344 9.40 -4.41 -29.08
CA GLY A 344 9.81 -4.00 -30.43
C GLY A 344 10.33 -5.18 -31.25
N LEU A 345 11.15 -6.05 -30.64
CA LEU A 345 11.70 -7.24 -31.28
C LEU A 345 10.60 -8.25 -31.63
N SER A 346 9.71 -8.56 -30.70
CA SER A 346 8.53 -9.43 -30.92
C SER A 346 7.65 -8.93 -32.06
N LYS A 347 7.42 -7.61 -32.11
CA LYS A 347 6.67 -7.00 -33.21
C LYS A 347 7.37 -7.22 -34.55
N ALA A 348 8.67 -6.95 -34.63
CA ALA A 348 9.46 -7.13 -35.84
C ALA A 348 9.50 -8.60 -36.30
N MET A 349 9.62 -9.55 -35.36
CA MET A 349 9.53 -10.99 -35.64
C MET A 349 8.17 -11.36 -36.27
N GLY A 350 7.07 -10.91 -35.67
CA GLY A 350 5.72 -11.17 -36.18
C GLY A 350 5.45 -10.53 -37.54
N GLU A 351 5.94 -9.31 -37.78
CA GLU A 351 5.84 -8.63 -39.07
C GLU A 351 6.63 -9.36 -40.17
N ARG A 352 7.83 -9.86 -39.84
CA ARG A 352 8.68 -10.63 -40.76
C ARG A 352 8.08 -11.99 -41.09
N GLU A 353 7.53 -12.72 -40.11
CA GLU A 353 6.89 -14.01 -40.37
C GLU A 353 5.66 -13.87 -41.28
N ARG A 354 4.81 -12.85 -41.04
CA ARG A 354 3.69 -12.52 -41.92
C ARG A 354 4.13 -12.18 -43.35
N LYS A 355 5.28 -11.53 -43.52
CA LYS A 355 5.86 -11.23 -44.84
C LYS A 355 6.29 -12.52 -45.54
N LYS A 356 7.05 -13.40 -44.86
CA LYS A 356 7.45 -14.72 -45.37
C LYS A 356 6.25 -15.56 -45.79
N GLU A 357 5.18 -15.57 -45.00
CA GLU A 357 3.94 -16.31 -45.32
C GLU A 357 3.25 -15.77 -46.58
N ARG A 358 3.14 -14.43 -46.70
CA ARG A 358 2.56 -13.79 -47.90
C ARG A 358 3.36 -14.10 -49.16
N GLU A 359 4.69 -14.13 -49.07
CA GLU A 359 5.57 -14.47 -50.18
C GLU A 359 5.42 -15.95 -50.58
N ARG A 360 5.39 -16.87 -49.61
CA ARG A 360 5.11 -18.30 -49.86
C ARG A 360 3.77 -18.51 -50.55
N ARG A 361 2.71 -17.81 -50.13
CA ARG A 361 1.38 -17.88 -50.79
C ARG A 361 1.40 -17.38 -52.24
N LYS A 362 2.14 -16.31 -52.53
CA LYS A 362 2.27 -15.78 -53.91
C LYS A 362 3.05 -16.71 -54.83
N VAL A 363 4.01 -17.47 -54.29
CA VAL A 363 4.79 -18.46 -55.06
C VAL A 363 4.01 -19.77 -55.23
N GLY A 364 3.27 -20.21 -54.19
CA GLY A 364 2.45 -21.43 -54.22
C GLY A 364 1.18 -21.33 -55.08
N GLY A 365 0.57 -20.15 -55.21
CA GLY A 365 -0.61 -19.93 -56.07
C GLY A 365 -0.30 -19.64 -57.54
N LYS A 366 0.97 -19.71 -57.94
CA LYS A 366 1.44 -19.57 -59.34
C LYS A 366 1.84 -20.91 -59.99
N LYS A 367 1.69 -22.01 -59.27
CA LYS A 367 1.71 -23.38 -59.80
C LYS A 367 0.27 -23.88 -59.90
#